data_AF-A0A9Q9JI17-F1
#
_entry.id   AF-A0A9Q9JI17-F1
#
_cell.length_a   1.000
_cell.length_b   1.000
_cell.length_c   1.000
_cell.angle_alpha   90.00
_cell.angle_beta   90.00
_cell.angle_gamma   90.00
#
_symmetry.space_group_name_H-M   'P 1'
#
loop_
_entity.id
_entity.type
_entity.pdbx_description
1 polymer ?
#
loop_
_entity_poly.entity_id
_entity_poly.type
_entity_poly.pdbx_seq_one_letter_code
_entity_poly.pdbx_strand_id
1 'polypeptide(L)'
;MQDRSVVNRQGFNPEIDLPYSLRISDFEHAMEDIYDFFHDVNNLLSNKGLHRLDDMMRPAAMSGLISDMITASLAKFSRSLVENKHFNGHPDLVVRGRYPNDSISSGEEGIEIKTTRKNGGAVDTHGARSQWMCVFVYNVDNETEPASDRKSMKFTEVYLCHVDENDFRRNDRGALGTRTATLHKEGLKKLRESWVYKDLV
;
A
#
# COMPACT_ATOMS: atom_id res chain seq x y z
N MET A 1 -8.60 2.27 26.10
CA MET A 1 -9.08 1.85 24.77
C MET A 1 -8.30 2.68 23.78
N GLN A 2 -7.71 2.05 22.77
CA GLN A 2 -6.90 2.77 21.80
C GLN A 2 -7.81 3.60 20.89
N ASP A 3 -7.48 4.86 20.65
CA ASP A 3 -8.26 5.70 19.74
C ASP A 3 -8.17 5.17 18.31
N ARG A 4 -9.21 5.37 17.50
CA ARG A 4 -9.16 5.01 16.07
C ARG A 4 -8.44 6.10 15.30
N SER A 5 -7.58 5.73 14.35
CA SER A 5 -7.04 6.69 13.38
C SER A 5 -8.16 7.25 12.49
N VAL A 6 -8.00 8.48 12.02
CA VAL A 6 -8.97 9.16 11.13
C VAL A 6 -8.22 9.69 9.92
N VAL A 7 -8.80 9.54 8.73
CA VAL A 7 -8.22 10.09 7.50
C VAL A 7 -8.32 11.61 7.52
N ASN A 8 -7.20 12.29 7.29
CA ASN A 8 -7.20 13.73 7.09
C ASN A 8 -7.65 14.04 5.66
N ARG A 9 -8.93 14.36 5.46
CA ARG A 9 -9.47 14.67 4.12
C ARG A 9 -8.75 15.81 3.39
N GLN A 10 -8.14 16.75 4.11
CA GLN A 10 -7.36 17.83 3.51
C GLN A 10 -5.99 17.36 3.02
N GLY A 11 -5.57 16.17 3.41
CA GLY A 11 -4.33 15.53 2.98
C GLY A 11 -4.41 14.92 1.59
N PHE A 12 -5.58 14.85 0.94
CA PHE A 12 -5.68 14.37 -0.44
C PHE A 12 -5.30 15.45 -1.45
N ASN A 13 -4.61 15.05 -2.52
CA ASN A 13 -4.32 15.91 -3.66
C ASN A 13 -5.59 16.06 -4.52
N PRO A 14 -6.25 17.23 -4.59
CA PRO A 14 -7.44 17.38 -5.44
C PRO A 14 -7.10 17.42 -6.94
N GLU A 15 -5.85 17.70 -7.30
CA GLU A 15 -5.39 17.87 -8.68
C GLU A 15 -4.78 16.59 -9.28
N ILE A 16 -4.76 15.48 -8.54
CA ILE A 16 -4.17 14.24 -9.07
C ILE A 16 -5.08 13.59 -10.12
N ASP A 17 -4.50 13.28 -11.28
CA ASP A 17 -5.13 12.44 -12.29
C ASP A 17 -4.91 10.96 -11.96
N LEU A 18 -6.01 10.26 -11.66
CA LEU A 18 -5.96 8.87 -11.22
C LEU A 18 -6.28 7.92 -12.38
N PRO A 19 -5.47 6.86 -12.58
CA PRO A 19 -5.71 5.90 -13.65
C PRO A 19 -6.98 5.08 -13.39
N TYR A 20 -7.47 4.47 -14.47
CA TYR A 20 -8.58 3.52 -14.41
C TYR A 20 -9.85 4.07 -13.74
N SER A 21 -10.13 5.38 -13.80
CA SER A 21 -11.29 5.98 -13.15
C SER A 21 -11.36 5.79 -11.63
N LEU A 22 -10.21 5.54 -10.98
CA LEU A 22 -10.11 5.61 -9.53
C LEU A 22 -10.45 7.02 -9.04
N ARG A 23 -10.99 7.09 -7.84
CA ARG A 23 -11.39 8.34 -7.19
C ARG A 23 -10.67 8.46 -5.86
N ILE A 24 -10.47 9.70 -5.40
CA ILE A 24 -9.97 9.99 -4.04
C ILE A 24 -10.79 9.23 -2.98
N SER A 25 -12.11 9.14 -3.15
CA SER A 25 -12.98 8.40 -2.23
C SER A 25 -12.66 6.90 -2.14
N ASP A 26 -12.11 6.30 -3.20
CA ASP A 26 -11.74 4.88 -3.16
C ASP A 26 -10.55 4.66 -2.21
N PHE A 27 -9.60 5.61 -2.19
CA PHE A 27 -8.48 5.62 -1.24
C PHE A 27 -8.92 5.96 0.18
N GLU A 28 -9.81 6.96 0.35
CA GLU A 28 -10.36 7.32 1.65
C GLU A 28 -11.02 6.12 2.32
N HIS A 29 -11.97 5.48 1.64
CA HIS A 29 -12.66 4.32 2.21
C HIS A 29 -11.72 3.14 2.45
N ALA A 30 -10.73 2.92 1.56
CA ALA A 30 -9.73 1.88 1.78
C ALA A 30 -8.91 2.12 3.05
N MET A 31 -8.44 3.36 3.27
CA MET A 31 -7.71 3.73 4.48
C MET A 31 -8.57 3.58 5.74
N GLU A 32 -9.86 3.99 5.68
CA GLU A 32 -10.80 3.84 6.80
C GLU A 32 -11.04 2.36 7.15
N ASP A 33 -11.24 1.47 6.17
CA ASP A 33 -11.39 0.01 6.39
C ASP A 33 -10.16 -0.56 7.16
N ILE A 34 -8.94 -0.09 6.87
CA ILE A 34 -7.73 -0.52 7.58
C ILE A 34 -7.68 0.03 9.01
N TYR A 35 -8.05 1.30 9.20
CA TYR A 35 -8.09 1.91 10.53
C TYR A 35 -9.11 1.24 11.44
N ASP A 36 -10.29 0.90 10.90
CA ASP A 36 -11.32 0.12 11.60
C ASP A 36 -10.76 -1.24 12.04
N PHE A 37 -10.13 -1.98 11.12
CA PHE A 37 -9.55 -3.29 11.43
C PHE A 37 -8.53 -3.22 12.57
N PHE A 38 -7.54 -2.31 12.49
CA PHE A 38 -6.51 -2.22 13.52
C PHE A 38 -7.09 -1.76 14.86
N HIS A 39 -8.03 -0.81 14.85
CA HIS A 39 -8.70 -0.37 16.06
C HIS A 39 -9.44 -1.52 16.74
N ASP A 40 -10.28 -2.24 16.00
CA ASP A 40 -11.12 -3.32 16.54
C ASP A 40 -10.28 -4.49 17.04
N VAL A 41 -9.30 -4.94 16.25
CA VAL A 41 -8.43 -6.06 16.61
C VAL A 41 -7.55 -5.70 17.80
N ASN A 42 -6.92 -4.53 17.81
CA ASN A 42 -6.05 -4.13 18.92
C ASN A 42 -6.82 -3.93 20.22
N ASN A 43 -8.03 -3.36 20.16
CA ASN A 43 -8.88 -3.24 21.33
C ASN A 43 -9.34 -4.61 21.84
N LEU A 44 -9.71 -5.54 20.95
CA LEU A 44 -10.07 -6.90 21.34
C LEU A 44 -8.89 -7.63 22.01
N LEU A 45 -7.69 -7.53 21.44
CA LEU A 45 -6.47 -8.14 21.99
C LEU A 45 -6.12 -7.53 23.36
N SER A 46 -6.13 -6.20 23.45
CA SER A 46 -5.82 -5.48 24.69
C SER A 46 -6.83 -5.82 25.81
N ASN A 47 -8.11 -5.92 25.48
CA ASN A 47 -9.16 -6.33 26.43
C ASN A 47 -8.97 -7.77 26.94
N LYS A 48 -8.22 -8.60 26.22
CA LYS A 48 -7.83 -9.96 26.61
C LYS A 48 -6.45 -10.04 27.28
N GLY A 49 -5.81 -8.89 27.55
CA GLY A 49 -4.46 -8.83 28.12
C GLY A 49 -3.36 -9.28 27.15
N LEU A 50 -3.63 -9.25 25.84
CA LEU A 50 -2.66 -9.56 24.79
C LEU A 50 -2.05 -8.27 24.22
N HIS A 51 -0.87 -8.38 23.62
CA HIS A 51 -0.25 -7.29 22.86
C HIS A 51 -1.08 -6.94 21.62
N ARG A 52 -0.91 -5.71 21.12
CA ARG A 52 -1.52 -5.27 19.86
C ARG A 52 -0.95 -6.07 18.69
N LEU A 53 -1.73 -6.21 17.63
CA LEU A 53 -1.33 -6.95 16.44
C LEU A 53 -0.03 -6.38 15.84
N ASP A 54 0.06 -5.05 15.75
CA ASP A 54 1.21 -4.32 15.21
C ASP A 54 2.45 -4.33 16.12
N ASP A 55 2.32 -4.77 17.37
CA ASP A 55 3.47 -5.05 18.26
C ASP A 55 4.03 -6.46 18.05
N MET A 56 3.18 -7.40 17.65
CA MET A 56 3.55 -8.81 17.49
C MET A 56 4.10 -9.14 16.10
N MET A 57 3.71 -8.37 15.08
CA MET A 57 4.07 -8.68 13.69
C MET A 57 5.48 -8.21 13.31
N ARG A 58 6.22 -9.08 12.59
CA ARG A 58 7.46 -8.66 11.94
C ARG A 58 7.15 -7.61 10.86
N PRO A 59 8.00 -6.57 10.66
CA PRO A 59 7.71 -5.49 9.72
C PRO A 59 7.36 -5.94 8.29
N ALA A 60 8.06 -6.95 7.76
CA ALA A 60 7.76 -7.46 6.42
C ALA A 60 6.39 -8.16 6.33
N ALA A 61 6.00 -8.91 7.36
CA ALA A 61 4.70 -9.56 7.42
C ALA A 61 3.58 -8.51 7.58
N MET A 62 3.83 -7.46 8.37
CA MET A 62 2.90 -6.34 8.54
C MET A 62 2.65 -5.62 7.21
N SER A 63 3.72 -5.28 6.47
CA SER A 63 3.59 -4.67 5.15
C SER A 63 2.85 -5.58 4.15
N GLY A 64 3.10 -6.89 4.18
CA GLY A 64 2.36 -7.86 3.37
C GLY A 64 0.86 -7.82 3.67
N LEU A 65 0.50 -7.98 4.95
CA LEU A 65 -0.89 -7.94 5.42
C LEU A 65 -1.61 -6.65 4.98
N ILE A 66 -1.00 -5.49 5.22
CA ILE A 66 -1.62 -4.21 4.85
C ILE A 66 -1.79 -4.11 3.32
N SER A 67 -0.82 -4.61 2.54
CA SER A 67 -0.93 -4.59 1.07
C SER A 67 -2.12 -5.42 0.60
N ASP A 68 -2.29 -6.64 1.14
CA ASP A 68 -3.42 -7.51 0.82
C ASP A 68 -4.76 -6.88 1.20
N MET A 69 -4.84 -6.27 2.39
CA MET A 69 -6.06 -5.60 2.84
C MET A 69 -6.40 -4.37 1.98
N ILE A 70 -5.40 -3.58 1.60
CA ILE A 70 -5.58 -2.43 0.71
C ILE A 70 -6.02 -2.88 -0.68
N THR A 71 -5.44 -3.95 -1.22
CA THR A 71 -5.86 -4.55 -2.50
C THR A 71 -7.34 -4.93 -2.44
N ALA A 72 -7.75 -5.70 -1.44
CA ALA A 72 -9.16 -6.11 -1.28
C ALA A 72 -10.10 -4.90 -1.10
N SER A 73 -9.70 -3.92 -0.29
CA SER A 73 -10.54 -2.76 -0.01
C SER A 73 -10.65 -1.81 -1.21
N LEU A 74 -9.55 -1.53 -1.92
CA LEU A 74 -9.60 -0.77 -3.17
C LEU A 74 -10.44 -1.47 -4.25
N ALA A 75 -10.33 -2.80 -4.40
CA ALA A 75 -11.17 -3.58 -5.31
C ALA A 75 -12.67 -3.49 -4.97
N LYS A 76 -13.00 -3.47 -3.67
CA LYS A 76 -14.37 -3.32 -3.16
C LYS A 76 -14.99 -1.96 -3.52
N PHE A 77 -14.22 -0.87 -3.48
CA PHE A 77 -14.73 0.48 -3.75
C PHE A 77 -14.58 0.93 -5.21
N SER A 78 -13.60 0.38 -5.93
CA SER A 78 -13.37 0.67 -7.34
C SER A 78 -14.48 0.10 -8.23
N ARG A 79 -14.88 0.88 -9.23
CA ARG A 79 -15.83 0.43 -10.27
C ARG A 79 -15.15 -0.38 -11.37
N SER A 80 -13.86 -0.14 -11.58
CA SER A 80 -13.10 -0.59 -12.76
C SER A 80 -12.01 -1.60 -12.43
N LEU A 81 -11.51 -1.62 -11.19
CA LEU A 81 -10.47 -2.53 -10.74
C LEU A 81 -11.07 -3.64 -9.86
N VAL A 82 -10.46 -4.81 -9.95
CA VAL A 82 -10.76 -6.01 -9.15
C VAL A 82 -9.47 -6.68 -8.74
N GLU A 83 -9.53 -7.48 -7.68
CA GLU A 83 -8.40 -8.34 -7.29
C GLU A 83 -8.06 -9.31 -8.43
N ASN A 84 -6.75 -9.47 -8.68
CA ASN A 84 -6.27 -10.49 -9.58
C ASN A 84 -6.50 -11.87 -8.98
N LYS A 85 -7.32 -12.68 -9.63
CA LYS A 85 -7.67 -14.02 -9.12
C LYS A 85 -6.58 -15.06 -9.33
N HIS A 86 -5.49 -14.71 -10.01
CA HIS A 86 -4.35 -15.60 -10.14
C HIS A 86 -3.55 -15.64 -8.84
N PHE A 87 -3.28 -16.84 -8.32
CA PHE A 87 -2.44 -17.00 -7.14
C PHE A 87 -1.04 -16.43 -7.39
N ASN A 88 -0.62 -15.43 -6.60
CA ASN A 88 0.61 -14.66 -6.81
C ASN A 88 0.69 -14.02 -8.22
N GLY A 89 -0.45 -13.62 -8.77
CA GLY A 89 -0.51 -12.86 -10.02
C GLY A 89 0.04 -11.45 -9.87
N HIS A 90 0.39 -10.85 -11.00
CA HIS A 90 0.79 -9.45 -11.09
C HIS A 90 0.04 -8.78 -12.25
N PRO A 91 -0.47 -7.54 -12.11
CA PRO A 91 -0.52 -6.75 -10.87
C PRO A 91 -1.55 -7.28 -9.84
N ASP A 92 -1.49 -6.77 -8.61
CA ASP A 92 -2.43 -7.12 -7.51
C ASP A 92 -3.89 -6.79 -7.86
N LEU A 93 -4.13 -5.61 -8.43
CA LEU A 93 -5.42 -5.18 -8.98
C LEU A 93 -5.36 -5.22 -10.50
N VAL A 94 -6.38 -5.75 -11.17
CA VAL A 94 -6.51 -5.74 -12.63
C VAL A 94 -7.76 -5.02 -13.08
N VAL A 95 -7.75 -4.52 -14.32
CA VAL A 95 -8.96 -3.94 -14.93
C VAL A 95 -10.01 -5.04 -15.13
N ARG A 96 -11.21 -4.81 -14.58
CA ARG A 96 -12.35 -5.74 -14.63
C ARG A 96 -12.66 -6.12 -16.07
N GLY A 97 -12.72 -7.43 -16.32
CA GLY A 97 -13.02 -8.00 -17.64
C GLY A 97 -11.89 -7.86 -18.67
N ARG A 98 -10.73 -7.28 -18.31
CA ARG A 98 -9.60 -7.16 -19.23
C ARG A 98 -8.91 -8.50 -19.48
N TYR A 99 -8.71 -9.27 -18.43
CA TYR A 99 -8.14 -10.61 -18.48
C TYR A 99 -9.22 -11.68 -18.29
N PRO A 100 -9.08 -12.86 -18.90
CA PRO A 100 -10.02 -13.96 -18.68
C PRO A 100 -10.22 -14.24 -17.19
N ASN A 101 -11.49 -14.19 -16.75
CA ASN A 101 -11.89 -14.38 -15.35
C ASN A 101 -11.24 -13.41 -14.34
N ASP A 102 -10.74 -12.26 -14.77
CA ASP A 102 -9.94 -11.33 -13.96
C ASP A 102 -8.69 -12.00 -13.36
N SER A 103 -8.04 -12.89 -14.12
CA SER A 103 -6.90 -13.68 -13.68
C SER A 103 -5.77 -13.63 -14.68
N ILE A 104 -4.58 -13.21 -14.23
CA ILE A 104 -3.36 -13.21 -15.03
C ILE A 104 -2.13 -13.44 -14.16
N SER A 105 -1.19 -14.25 -14.63
CA SER A 105 0.08 -14.47 -13.91
C SER A 105 0.98 -13.24 -13.94
N SER A 106 1.06 -12.57 -15.09
CA SER A 106 1.78 -11.31 -15.28
C SER A 106 1.11 -10.49 -16.38
N GLY A 107 0.58 -9.31 -16.03
CA GLY A 107 -0.03 -8.35 -16.93
C GLY A 107 0.49 -6.92 -16.68
N GLU A 108 0.06 -5.99 -17.52
CA GLU A 108 0.42 -4.56 -17.43
C GLU A 108 -0.78 -3.68 -17.04
N GLU A 109 -2.01 -4.17 -17.26
CA GLU A 109 -3.24 -3.39 -17.06
C GLU A 109 -3.85 -3.64 -15.69
N GLY A 110 -3.42 -2.79 -14.77
CA GLY A 110 -3.83 -2.83 -13.39
C GLY A 110 -2.89 -2.02 -12.53
N ILE A 111 -2.92 -2.25 -11.21
CA ILE A 111 -2.11 -1.54 -10.22
C ILE A 111 -1.49 -2.55 -9.25
N GLU A 112 -0.18 -2.46 -9.09
CA GLU A 112 0.57 -3.16 -8.04
C GLU A 112 0.51 -2.36 -6.74
N ILE A 113 0.11 -2.99 -5.64
CA ILE A 113 0.04 -2.41 -4.31
C ILE A 113 1.30 -2.77 -3.52
N LYS A 114 1.89 -1.77 -2.86
CA LYS A 114 2.96 -1.97 -1.91
C LYS A 114 2.75 -1.07 -0.69
N THR A 115 3.20 -1.55 0.47
CA THR A 115 3.24 -0.71 1.67
C THR A 115 4.61 -0.70 2.32
N THR A 116 4.93 0.40 3.00
CA THR A 116 6.24 0.59 3.64
C THR A 116 6.15 1.50 4.85
N ARG A 117 7.11 1.36 5.77
CA ARG A 117 7.35 2.33 6.85
C ARG A 117 8.37 3.41 6.45
N LYS A 118 8.96 3.29 5.25
CA LYS A 118 9.98 4.23 4.77
C LYS A 118 9.31 5.45 4.14
N ASN A 119 9.53 6.62 4.74
CA ASN A 119 9.08 7.90 4.20
C ASN A 119 9.49 8.08 2.73
N GLY A 120 8.59 8.67 1.94
CA GLY A 120 8.78 8.85 0.51
C GLY A 120 8.67 7.57 -0.31
N GLY A 121 8.02 6.52 0.21
CA GLY A 121 7.50 5.40 -0.58
C GLY A 121 8.54 4.43 -1.16
N ALA A 122 9.75 4.36 -0.62
CA ALA A 122 10.75 3.43 -1.14
C ALA A 122 10.40 1.96 -0.79
N VAL A 123 10.22 1.15 -1.82
CA VAL A 123 9.86 -0.29 -1.75
C VAL A 123 10.69 -1.12 -2.70
N ASP A 124 10.86 -2.39 -2.38
CA ASP A 124 11.44 -3.39 -3.29
C ASP A 124 10.31 -4.09 -4.06
N THR A 125 10.55 -4.35 -5.34
CA THR A 125 9.60 -4.99 -6.27
C THR A 125 10.17 -6.30 -6.79
N HIS A 126 9.31 -7.17 -7.33
CA HIS A 126 9.70 -8.41 -8.01
C HIS A 126 10.23 -8.15 -9.44
N GLY A 127 11.19 -7.24 -9.55
CA GLY A 127 11.93 -6.92 -10.77
C GLY A 127 11.50 -5.61 -11.41
N ALA A 128 12.41 -5.01 -12.17
CA ALA A 128 12.11 -3.82 -12.95
C ALA A 128 11.12 -4.20 -14.05
N ARG A 129 10.02 -3.43 -14.15
CA ARG A 129 8.96 -3.63 -15.14
C ARG A 129 8.15 -2.36 -15.29
N SER A 130 7.50 -2.22 -16.44
CA SER A 130 6.47 -1.20 -16.66
C SER A 130 5.21 -1.56 -15.88
N GLN A 131 4.74 -0.68 -15.00
CA GLN A 131 3.57 -0.92 -14.16
C GLN A 131 3.03 0.38 -13.55
N TRP A 132 1.74 0.39 -13.21
CA TRP A 132 1.24 1.32 -12.20
C TRP A 132 1.59 0.81 -10.81
N MET A 133 2.35 1.60 -10.06
CA MET A 133 2.77 1.28 -8.71
C MET A 133 2.06 2.21 -7.73
N CYS A 134 1.32 1.62 -6.79
CA CYS A 134 0.68 2.32 -5.69
C CYS A 134 1.40 2.00 -4.38
N VAL A 135 1.93 3.01 -3.71
CA VAL A 135 2.67 2.85 -2.45
C VAL A 135 1.97 3.57 -1.31
N PHE A 136 1.57 2.82 -0.28
CA PHE A 136 1.08 3.37 0.98
C PHE A 136 2.21 3.38 2.02
N VAL A 137 2.53 4.55 2.54
CA VAL A 137 3.44 4.72 3.67
C VAL A 137 2.62 4.76 4.95
N TYR A 138 2.98 3.91 5.91
CA TYR A 138 2.31 3.84 7.20
C TYR A 138 3.30 3.96 8.36
N ASN A 139 2.77 4.42 9.49
CA ASN A 139 3.48 4.45 10.76
C ASN A 139 2.74 3.61 11.80
N VAL A 140 3.50 2.99 12.69
CA VAL A 140 3.04 2.31 13.89
C VAL A 140 3.91 2.79 15.04
N ASP A 141 3.27 3.10 16.17
CA ASP A 141 3.97 3.48 17.38
C ASP A 141 4.21 2.22 18.22
N ASN A 142 5.43 1.69 18.18
CA ASN A 142 5.82 0.52 18.99
C ASN A 142 6.77 0.92 20.14
N GLU A 143 6.95 2.21 20.39
CA GLU A 143 7.98 2.74 21.29
C GLU A 143 7.41 3.42 22.53
N THR A 144 6.25 4.08 22.41
CA THR A 144 5.64 4.80 23.54
C THR A 144 5.30 3.87 24.70
N GLU A 145 5.59 4.33 25.93
CA GLU A 145 5.25 3.66 27.18
C GLU A 145 4.47 4.58 28.12
N PRO A 146 3.48 4.06 28.88
CA PRO A 146 3.01 2.67 28.86
C PRO A 146 2.37 2.27 27.53
N ALA A 147 2.38 0.97 27.18
CA ALA A 147 1.81 0.48 25.91
C ALA A 147 0.36 0.92 25.64
N SER A 148 -0.41 1.28 26.68
CA SER A 148 -1.74 1.87 26.57
C SER A 148 -1.78 3.23 25.88
N ASP A 149 -0.65 3.94 25.86
CA ASP A 149 -0.53 5.32 25.37
C ASP A 149 0.01 5.34 23.92
N ARG A 150 0.33 4.17 23.36
CA ARG A 150 0.82 4.06 21.99
C ARG A 150 -0.23 4.49 20.98
N LYS A 151 0.20 5.34 20.06
CA LYS A 151 -0.67 5.83 18.98
C LYS A 151 -1.08 4.70 18.05
N SER A 152 -2.26 4.86 17.46
CA SER A 152 -2.79 3.94 16.46
C SER A 152 -2.00 4.01 15.15
N MET A 153 -2.01 2.89 14.44
CA MET A 153 -1.45 2.81 13.09
C MET A 153 -2.10 3.87 12.20
N LYS A 154 -1.30 4.60 11.42
CA LYS A 154 -1.79 5.64 10.50
C LYS A 154 -1.02 5.62 9.19
N PHE A 155 -1.71 5.82 8.08
CA PHE A 155 -1.07 6.15 6.81
C PHE A 155 -0.61 7.61 6.80
N THR A 156 0.63 7.83 6.38
CA THR A 156 1.24 9.15 6.30
C THR A 156 1.33 9.66 4.88
N GLU A 157 1.51 8.77 3.90
CA GLU A 157 1.68 9.14 2.50
C GLU A 157 1.08 8.06 1.60
N VAL A 158 0.51 8.44 0.46
CA VAL A 158 0.08 7.53 -0.61
C VAL A 158 0.54 8.09 -1.94
N TYR A 159 1.15 7.24 -2.75
CA TYR A 159 1.64 7.57 -4.09
C TYR A 159 1.05 6.61 -5.11
N LEU A 160 0.71 7.10 -6.30
CA LEU A 160 0.30 6.27 -7.43
C LEU A 160 0.91 6.84 -8.70
N CYS A 161 1.80 6.07 -9.33
CA CYS A 161 2.52 6.51 -10.52
C CYS A 161 2.76 5.34 -11.48
N HIS A 162 2.74 5.63 -12.78
CA HIS A 162 3.23 4.69 -13.77
C HIS A 162 4.77 4.78 -13.87
N VAL A 163 5.44 3.67 -13.56
CA VAL A 163 6.90 3.54 -13.64
C VAL A 163 7.28 2.59 -14.77
N ASP A 164 8.43 2.79 -15.37
CA ASP A 164 9.00 1.89 -16.38
C ASP A 164 10.36 1.31 -15.93
N GLU A 165 10.90 0.35 -16.68
CA GLU A 165 12.16 -0.33 -16.33
C GLU A 165 13.34 0.62 -16.10
N ASN A 166 13.36 1.78 -16.76
CA ASN A 166 14.44 2.75 -16.60
C ASN A 166 14.37 3.49 -15.27
N ASP A 167 13.21 3.53 -14.60
CA ASP A 167 13.05 4.17 -13.28
C ASP A 167 13.70 3.36 -12.13
N PHE A 168 14.18 2.14 -12.42
CA PHE A 168 14.78 1.22 -11.44
C PHE A 168 16.31 1.29 -11.44
N ARG A 169 16.89 0.97 -10.27
CA ARG A 169 18.35 0.80 -10.15
C ARG A 169 18.81 -0.35 -11.04
N ARG A 170 19.83 -0.11 -11.85
CA ARG A 170 20.58 -1.16 -12.53
C ARG A 170 21.49 -1.83 -11.51
N ASN A 171 21.25 -3.11 -11.24
CA ASN A 171 22.13 -3.92 -10.41
C ASN A 171 22.91 -4.88 -11.31
N ASP A 172 24.24 -4.75 -11.33
CA ASP A 172 25.12 -5.74 -11.93
C ASP A 172 25.21 -6.96 -11.01
N ARG A 173 24.21 -7.86 -11.02
CA ARG A 173 24.22 -9.09 -10.19
C ARG A 173 23.85 -10.34 -10.99
N GLY A 174 24.55 -11.43 -10.65
CA GLY A 174 24.49 -12.75 -11.33
C GLY A 174 23.19 -13.54 -11.13
N ALA A 175 23.14 -14.72 -11.74
CA ALA A 175 21.94 -15.48 -12.09
C ALA A 175 21.10 -16.10 -10.96
N LEU A 176 21.45 -15.93 -9.68
CA LEU A 176 20.81 -16.64 -8.56
C LEU A 176 20.01 -15.69 -7.66
N GLY A 177 18.68 -15.73 -7.82
CA GLY A 177 17.70 -15.03 -6.98
C GLY A 177 16.52 -14.48 -7.80
N THR A 178 15.35 -14.31 -7.17
CA THR A 178 14.29 -13.46 -7.73
C THR A 178 14.87 -12.06 -7.88
N ARG A 179 14.91 -11.53 -9.11
CA ARG A 179 15.43 -10.19 -9.41
C ARG A 179 14.60 -9.18 -8.61
N THR A 180 15.07 -8.69 -7.48
CA THR A 180 14.43 -7.58 -6.78
C THR A 180 14.90 -6.26 -7.39
N ALA A 181 13.99 -5.30 -7.53
CA ALA A 181 14.32 -3.98 -8.06
C ALA A 181 13.72 -2.89 -7.18
N THR A 182 14.52 -1.85 -6.94
CA THR A 182 14.12 -0.65 -6.21
C THR A 182 14.22 0.53 -7.19
N LEU A 183 13.28 1.48 -7.10
CA LEU A 183 13.41 2.72 -7.85
C LEU A 183 14.73 3.43 -7.53
N HIS A 184 15.35 4.03 -8.55
CA HIS A 184 16.48 4.92 -8.35
C HIS A 184 15.99 6.31 -7.88
N LYS A 185 16.92 7.24 -7.69
CA LYS A 185 16.62 8.59 -7.17
C LYS A 185 15.53 9.32 -7.99
N GLU A 186 15.68 9.37 -9.31
CA GLU A 186 14.70 10.06 -10.17
C GLU A 186 13.37 9.31 -10.28
N GLY A 187 13.34 7.97 -10.28
CA GLY A 187 12.10 7.20 -10.20
C GLY A 187 11.34 7.44 -8.90
N LEU A 188 12.04 7.52 -7.75
CA LEU A 188 11.41 7.90 -6.48
C LEU A 188 10.90 9.35 -6.51
N LYS A 189 11.61 10.26 -7.18
CA LYS A 189 11.15 11.64 -7.36
C LYS A 189 9.84 11.66 -8.18
N LYS A 190 9.82 10.96 -9.33
CA LYS A 190 8.64 10.79 -10.19
C LYS A 190 7.45 10.18 -9.42
N LEU A 191 7.70 9.17 -8.58
CA LEU A 191 6.68 8.59 -7.70
C LEU A 191 6.10 9.65 -6.73
N ARG A 192 6.97 10.45 -6.11
CA ARG A 192 6.58 11.44 -5.07
C ARG A 192 5.88 12.68 -5.63
N GLU A 193 6.15 13.01 -6.89
CA GLU A 193 5.41 14.05 -7.64
C GLU A 193 3.96 13.61 -7.89
N SER A 194 3.71 12.30 -8.01
CA SER A 194 2.38 11.70 -8.19
C SER A 194 1.76 11.25 -6.85
N TRP A 195 1.68 12.18 -5.89
CA TRP A 195 1.13 11.90 -4.56
C TRP A 195 -0.40 11.99 -4.55
N VAL A 196 -1.03 10.97 -3.98
CA VAL A 196 -2.49 10.88 -3.77
C VAL A 196 -2.87 11.48 -2.42
N TYR A 197 -2.10 11.15 -1.38
CA TYR A 197 -2.36 11.56 -0.02
C TYR A 197 -1.05 11.89 0.70
N LYS A 198 -1.06 12.96 1.49
CA LYS A 198 -0.01 13.31 2.46
C LYS A 198 -0.70 13.79 3.73
N ASP A 199 -0.43 13.12 4.83
CA ASP A 199 -0.86 13.55 6.15
C ASP A 199 -0.01 14.77 6.54
N LEU A 200 -0.52 15.96 6.19
CA LEU A 200 0.04 17.23 6.62
C LEU A 200 -0.23 17.34 8.12
N VAL A 201 0.76 16.96 8.93
CA VAL A 201 0.79 17.25 10.37
C VAL A 201 1.09 18.71 10.58
#